data_AF-A0AAE4JWV2-F1
#
_entry.id   AF-A0AAE4JWV2-F1
#
_cell.length_a   1.000
_cell.length_b   1.000
_cell.length_c   1.000
_cell.angle_alpha   90.00
_cell.angle_beta   90.00
_cell.angle_gamma   90.00
#
_symmetry.space_group_name_H-M   'P 1'
#
loop_
_entity.id
_entity.type
_entity.pdbx_description
1 polymer ?
#
loop_
_entity_poly.entity_id
_entity_poly.type
_entity_poly.pdbx_seq_one_letter_code
_entity_poly.pdbx_strand_id
1 'polypeptide(L)'
;MLNDPAELAALIADTDLADHSILALDIPESNQKALAIAIELDQDLAAWQLMHSYGEQTQRYPVITTLWGADAGNWEQEIKGADLFSRFYYQEEAEARGHQEIAPAEIIARVAAVELEPLLSQESDLDDQAWEAELSYGLAITTRILGVTPSPAELQAFQASTPIRSRQALEWWLWNWEVNYSLEQNITPAMTTSHLDWFEPGMTKALLLLPTPHSWECLAYLHWFGACQVGTEVAMSFLKRWQEQYQAALVCHYGTMLQFQVGRPPQSLDAAWQLAWEQYTLAPYTLDAAGIAPRHQAQALLNLDRWFLHERP
;
A
#
# COMPACT_ATOMS: atom_id res chain seq x y z
N MET A 1 -6.49 -10.39 24.45
CA MET A 1 -7.01 -10.40 23.07
C MET A 1 -8.43 -10.89 23.13
N LEU A 2 -9.37 -10.07 22.71
CA LEU A 2 -10.81 -10.39 22.69
C LEU A 2 -11.05 -11.47 21.63
N ASN A 3 -11.68 -12.60 21.93
CA ASN A 3 -11.83 -13.70 20.97
C ASN A 3 -13.29 -14.12 20.73
N ASP A 4 -14.22 -13.59 21.50
CA ASP A 4 -15.63 -13.96 21.46
C ASP A 4 -16.47 -12.86 20.79
N PRO A 5 -17.24 -13.17 19.72
CA PRO A 5 -18.23 -12.26 19.16
C PRO A 5 -19.16 -11.61 20.20
N ALA A 6 -19.56 -12.33 21.25
CA ALA A 6 -20.45 -11.81 22.29
C ALA A 6 -19.76 -10.73 23.16
N GLU A 7 -18.48 -10.91 23.47
CA GLU A 7 -17.68 -9.89 24.16
C GLU A 7 -17.51 -8.64 23.28
N LEU A 8 -17.30 -8.82 21.97
CA LEU A 8 -17.20 -7.71 21.03
C LEU A 8 -18.53 -6.94 20.93
N ALA A 9 -19.65 -7.66 20.81
CA ALA A 9 -20.99 -7.06 20.79
C ALA A 9 -21.24 -6.23 22.06
N ALA A 10 -20.86 -6.75 23.22
CA ALA A 10 -20.98 -6.01 24.48
C ALA A 10 -20.09 -4.76 24.53
N LEU A 11 -18.89 -4.82 23.94
CA LEU A 11 -17.96 -3.68 23.88
C LEU A 11 -18.50 -2.53 23.02
N ILE A 12 -19.18 -2.86 21.92
CA ILE A 12 -19.65 -1.88 20.92
C ILE A 12 -21.15 -1.55 21.04
N ALA A 13 -21.81 -2.00 22.11
CA ALA A 13 -23.26 -1.91 22.31
C ALA A 13 -23.82 -0.47 22.30
N ASP A 14 -22.99 0.52 22.64
CA ASP A 14 -23.38 1.95 22.67
C ASP A 14 -22.85 2.74 21.45
N THR A 15 -22.58 2.05 20.34
CA THR A 15 -21.98 2.64 19.13
C THR A 15 -22.86 2.38 17.90
N ASP A 16 -22.53 3.01 16.77
CA ASP A 16 -23.20 2.76 15.50
C ASP A 16 -23.02 1.32 14.98
N LEU A 17 -22.10 0.55 15.55
CA LEU A 17 -21.88 -0.87 15.22
C LEU A 17 -22.72 -1.84 16.07
N ALA A 18 -23.51 -1.38 17.04
CA ALA A 18 -24.18 -2.22 18.03
C ALA A 18 -25.09 -3.31 17.44
N ASP A 19 -25.84 -2.97 16.38
CA ASP A 19 -26.83 -3.87 15.76
C ASP A 19 -26.29 -4.66 14.57
N HIS A 20 -24.98 -4.55 14.28
CA HIS A 20 -24.38 -5.21 13.13
C HIS A 20 -24.09 -6.70 13.42
N SER A 21 -24.19 -7.53 12.39
CA SER A 21 -23.84 -8.95 12.46
C SER A 21 -22.35 -9.12 12.77
N ILE A 22 -22.04 -9.94 13.78
CA ILE A 22 -20.67 -10.28 14.16
C ILE A 22 -20.46 -11.78 14.00
N LEU A 23 -19.36 -12.17 13.34
CA LEU A 23 -19.00 -13.56 13.10
C LEU A 23 -17.52 -13.80 13.48
N ALA A 24 -17.23 -14.96 14.07
CA ALA A 24 -15.86 -15.44 14.19
C ALA A 24 -15.48 -16.29 12.97
N LEU A 25 -14.34 -15.98 12.36
CA LEU A 25 -13.79 -16.67 11.20
C LEU A 25 -12.51 -17.42 11.58
N ASP A 26 -12.40 -18.67 11.14
CA ASP A 26 -11.20 -19.47 11.34
C ASP A 26 -10.09 -19.00 10.40
N ILE A 27 -8.86 -18.97 10.91
CA ILE A 27 -7.66 -18.63 10.15
C ILE A 27 -6.86 -19.94 10.00
N PRO A 28 -6.68 -20.47 8.77
CA PRO A 28 -5.89 -21.68 8.57
C PRO A 28 -4.47 -21.53 9.12
N GLU A 29 -3.88 -22.63 9.58
CA GLU A 29 -2.54 -22.66 10.19
C GLU A 29 -2.39 -21.75 11.43
N SER A 30 -3.49 -21.41 12.09
CA SER A 30 -3.53 -20.63 13.33
C SER A 30 -4.58 -21.17 14.30
N ASN A 31 -4.33 -21.00 15.60
CA ASN A 31 -5.33 -21.23 16.65
C ASN A 31 -6.15 -19.97 16.96
N GLN A 32 -5.84 -18.84 16.31
CA GLN A 32 -6.53 -17.58 16.46
C GLN A 32 -7.68 -17.48 15.44
N LYS A 33 -8.68 -16.69 15.78
CA LYS A 33 -9.80 -16.34 14.89
C LYS A 33 -9.74 -14.86 14.55
N ALA A 34 -10.23 -14.51 13.38
CA ALA A 34 -10.62 -13.13 13.08
C ALA A 34 -12.08 -12.91 13.50
N LEU A 35 -12.42 -11.69 13.90
CA LEU A 35 -13.82 -11.30 14.10
C LEU A 35 -14.22 -10.41 12.92
N ALA A 36 -15.38 -10.66 12.34
CA ALA A 36 -15.90 -9.87 11.24
C ALA A 36 -17.18 -9.18 11.67
N ILE A 37 -17.32 -7.91 11.29
CA ILE A 37 -18.52 -7.09 11.51
C ILE A 37 -19.05 -6.71 10.12
N ALA A 38 -20.34 -6.91 9.88
CA ALA A 38 -21.00 -6.36 8.69
C ALA A 38 -20.94 -4.84 8.76
N ILE A 39 -20.66 -4.17 7.64
CA ILE A 39 -20.69 -2.70 7.57
C ILE A 39 -21.40 -2.24 6.31
N GLU A 40 -22.10 -1.12 6.40
CA GLU A 40 -22.73 -0.46 5.27
C GLU A 40 -21.72 0.33 4.43
N LEU A 41 -22.01 0.51 3.14
CA LEU A 41 -21.09 1.11 2.16
C LEU A 41 -20.59 2.51 2.50
N ASP A 42 -21.38 3.29 3.23
CA ASP A 42 -21.09 4.68 3.61
C ASP A 42 -20.49 4.83 5.01
N GLN A 43 -20.30 3.72 5.74
CA GLN A 43 -19.82 3.71 7.13
C GLN A 43 -18.35 3.30 7.28
N ASP A 44 -17.70 2.87 6.19
CA ASP A 44 -16.32 2.35 6.14
C ASP A 44 -15.34 3.01 7.11
N LEU A 45 -15.01 4.28 6.85
CA LEU A 45 -13.95 4.96 7.58
C LEU A 45 -14.34 5.19 9.05
N ALA A 46 -15.62 5.48 9.32
CA ALA A 46 -16.11 5.68 10.68
C ALA A 46 -16.06 4.38 11.50
N ALA A 47 -16.47 3.25 10.90
CA ALA A 47 -16.41 1.93 11.51
C ALA A 47 -14.96 1.51 11.78
N TRP A 48 -14.05 1.73 10.82
CA TRP A 48 -12.63 1.45 11.01
C TRP A 48 -12.03 2.32 12.12
N GLN A 49 -12.29 3.64 12.13
CA GLN A 49 -11.78 4.55 13.16
C GLN A 49 -12.27 4.18 14.56
N LEU A 50 -13.55 3.84 14.68
CA LEU A 50 -14.14 3.37 15.94
C LEU A 50 -13.40 2.13 16.45
N MET A 51 -13.27 1.09 15.62
CA MET A 51 -12.60 -0.13 16.04
C MET A 51 -11.10 0.05 16.26
N HIS A 52 -10.46 0.95 15.52
CA HIS A 52 -9.05 1.29 15.70
C HIS A 52 -8.83 1.96 17.06
N SER A 53 -9.77 2.78 17.53
CA SER A 53 -9.75 3.38 18.86
C SER A 53 -9.87 2.34 19.99
N TYR A 54 -10.44 1.16 19.71
CA TYR A 54 -10.52 0.02 20.63
C TYR A 54 -9.30 -0.93 20.55
N GLY A 55 -8.22 -0.54 19.86
CA GLY A 55 -7.05 -1.39 19.65
C GLY A 55 -6.40 -1.90 20.94
N GLU A 56 -6.32 -1.06 21.98
CA GLU A 56 -5.75 -1.47 23.28
C GLU A 56 -6.63 -2.51 24.00
N GLN A 57 -7.95 -2.36 23.93
CA GLN A 57 -8.92 -3.25 24.59
C GLN A 57 -9.03 -4.58 23.86
N THR A 58 -9.07 -4.54 22.53
CA THR A 58 -9.26 -5.73 21.70
C THR A 58 -7.96 -6.49 21.48
N GLN A 59 -6.82 -5.78 21.44
CA GLN A 59 -5.53 -6.27 20.95
C GLN A 59 -5.63 -6.82 19.52
N ARG A 60 -6.47 -6.16 18.70
CA ARG A 60 -6.77 -6.53 17.32
C ARG A 60 -6.67 -5.30 16.43
N TYR A 61 -6.37 -5.54 15.16
CA TYR A 61 -6.23 -4.49 14.17
C TYR A 61 -7.41 -4.56 13.19
N PRO A 62 -8.16 -3.46 13.02
CA PRO A 62 -9.26 -3.39 12.08
C PRO A 62 -8.77 -3.21 10.64
N VAL A 63 -9.36 -3.93 9.70
CA VAL A 63 -9.17 -3.73 8.27
C VAL A 63 -10.47 -3.99 7.52
N ILE A 64 -10.81 -3.09 6.60
CA ILE A 64 -11.99 -3.22 5.75
C ILE A 64 -11.63 -4.10 4.55
N THR A 65 -12.49 -5.07 4.24
CA THR A 65 -12.41 -5.86 3.02
C THR A 65 -13.75 -5.83 2.28
N THR A 66 -13.72 -6.26 1.03
CA THR A 66 -14.91 -6.42 0.19
C THR A 66 -15.12 -7.90 -0.13
N LEU A 67 -16.38 -8.32 -0.19
CA LEU A 67 -16.76 -9.69 -0.49
C LEU A 67 -17.00 -9.83 -2.00
N TRP A 68 -15.93 -10.07 -2.75
CA TRP A 68 -16.00 -10.20 -4.20
C TRP A 68 -16.90 -11.36 -4.62
N GLY A 69 -17.86 -11.10 -5.51
CA GLY A 69 -18.76 -12.13 -6.04
C GLY A 69 -19.86 -12.59 -5.09
N ALA A 70 -20.09 -11.85 -3.99
CA ALA A 70 -21.22 -12.05 -3.10
C ALA A 70 -22.56 -11.81 -3.83
N ASP A 71 -23.39 -12.87 -3.92
CA ASP A 71 -24.72 -12.84 -4.53
C ASP A 71 -25.72 -13.74 -3.75
N ALA A 72 -25.37 -14.09 -2.50
CA ALA A 72 -26.11 -15.09 -1.72
C ALA A 72 -27.28 -14.51 -0.92
N GLY A 73 -27.41 -13.17 -0.87
CA GLY A 73 -28.49 -12.48 -0.16
C GLY A 73 -28.42 -12.61 1.37
N ASN A 74 -27.37 -13.25 1.89
CA ASN A 74 -27.07 -13.41 3.31
C ASN A 74 -25.58 -13.17 3.55
N TRP A 75 -25.26 -12.06 4.21
CA TRP A 75 -23.90 -11.65 4.54
C TRP A 75 -23.05 -12.74 5.22
N GLU A 76 -23.64 -13.54 6.12
CA GLU A 76 -22.90 -14.59 6.83
C GLU A 76 -22.43 -15.71 5.89
N GLN A 77 -23.22 -16.03 4.87
CA GLN A 77 -22.83 -17.01 3.85
C GLN A 77 -21.81 -16.41 2.88
N GLU A 78 -21.97 -15.15 2.52
CA GLU A 78 -21.06 -14.42 1.62
C GLU A 78 -19.65 -14.35 2.23
N ILE A 79 -19.52 -13.96 3.49
CA ILE A 79 -18.21 -13.82 4.13
C ILE A 79 -17.50 -15.16 4.32
N LYS A 80 -18.24 -16.23 4.62
CA LYS A 80 -17.68 -17.59 4.69
C LYS A 80 -17.27 -18.11 3.31
N GLY A 81 -18.02 -17.76 2.28
CA GLY A 81 -17.75 -18.15 0.89
C GLY A 81 -16.62 -17.36 0.23
N ALA A 82 -16.30 -16.16 0.72
CA ALA A 82 -15.27 -15.29 0.17
C ALA A 82 -13.83 -15.82 0.36
N ASP A 83 -13.62 -16.87 1.15
CA ASP A 83 -12.31 -17.50 1.42
C ASP A 83 -11.20 -16.48 1.74
N LEU A 84 -11.52 -15.49 2.58
CA LEU A 84 -10.66 -14.33 2.85
C LEU A 84 -9.26 -14.70 3.38
N PHE A 85 -9.15 -15.84 4.06
CA PHE A 85 -7.91 -16.35 4.66
C PHE A 85 -7.28 -17.48 3.84
N SER A 86 -7.59 -17.55 2.55
CA SER A 86 -7.00 -18.52 1.63
C SER A 86 -5.47 -18.52 1.75
N ARG A 87 -4.88 -19.71 1.91
CA ARG A 87 -3.42 -19.85 2.02
C ARG A 87 -2.72 -20.15 0.68
N PHE A 88 -3.48 -20.18 -0.42
CA PHE A 88 -2.98 -20.55 -1.74
C PHE A 88 -1.76 -19.72 -2.18
N TYR A 89 -1.88 -18.39 -2.20
CA TYR A 89 -0.76 -17.54 -2.66
C TYR A 89 0.44 -17.54 -1.71
N TYR A 90 0.22 -17.73 -0.41
CA TYR A 90 1.34 -17.91 0.52
C TYR A 90 2.09 -19.21 0.27
N GLN A 91 1.40 -20.28 -0.14
CA GLN A 91 2.03 -21.53 -0.54
C GLN A 91 2.86 -21.34 -1.81
N GLU A 92 2.32 -20.69 -2.83
CA GLU A 92 3.05 -20.37 -4.07
C GLU A 92 4.30 -19.53 -3.78
N GLU A 93 4.17 -18.49 -2.94
CA GLU A 93 5.31 -17.66 -2.52
C GLU A 93 6.36 -18.45 -1.76
N ALA A 94 5.93 -19.32 -0.83
CA ALA A 94 6.81 -20.13 -0.03
C ALA A 94 7.60 -21.12 -0.89
N GLU A 95 6.94 -21.79 -1.83
CA GLU A 95 7.60 -22.70 -2.77
C GLU A 95 8.63 -21.97 -3.64
N ALA A 96 8.26 -20.81 -4.19
CA ALA A 96 9.16 -20.00 -5.02
C ALA A 96 10.40 -19.49 -4.24
N ARG A 97 10.27 -19.29 -2.93
CA ARG A 97 11.32 -18.71 -2.05
C ARG A 97 11.99 -19.75 -1.15
N GLY A 98 11.63 -21.03 -1.27
CA GLY A 98 12.21 -22.11 -0.46
C GLY A 98 11.79 -22.09 1.01
N HIS A 99 10.66 -21.46 1.34
CA HIS A 99 10.04 -21.53 2.65
C HIS A 99 9.11 -22.75 2.74
N GLN A 100 8.94 -23.28 3.96
CA GLN A 100 8.03 -24.42 4.21
C GLN A 100 6.80 -24.02 5.00
N GLU A 101 6.93 -23.04 5.90
CA GLU A 101 5.85 -22.64 6.79
C GLU A 101 5.09 -21.45 6.21
N ILE A 102 3.77 -21.53 6.21
CA ILE A 102 2.88 -20.47 5.72
C ILE A 102 1.92 -19.98 6.81
N ALA A 103 2.15 -20.36 8.07
CA ALA A 103 1.37 -19.84 9.19
C ALA A 103 1.62 -18.32 9.36
N PRO A 104 0.60 -17.51 9.70
CA PRO A 104 0.76 -16.06 9.85
C PRO A 104 1.93 -15.67 10.79
N ALA A 105 2.08 -16.37 11.92
CA ALA A 105 3.15 -16.10 12.87
C ALA A 105 4.56 -16.28 12.27
N GLU A 106 4.75 -17.30 11.43
CA GLU A 106 6.04 -17.57 10.79
C GLU A 106 6.36 -16.55 9.69
N ILE A 107 5.34 -16.09 8.96
CA ILE A 107 5.49 -14.99 7.98
C ILE A 107 5.87 -13.69 8.70
N ILE A 108 5.18 -13.35 9.79
CA ILE A 108 5.48 -12.18 10.62
C ILE A 108 6.93 -12.25 11.13
N ALA A 109 7.38 -13.41 11.60
CA ALA A 109 8.74 -13.58 12.11
C ALA A 109 9.84 -13.29 11.06
N ARG A 110 9.58 -13.54 9.77
CA ARG A 110 10.54 -13.30 8.67
C ARG A 110 10.83 -11.83 8.43
N VAL A 111 9.91 -10.93 8.77
CA VAL A 111 10.10 -9.47 8.62
C VAL A 111 11.37 -8.99 9.32
N ALA A 112 11.78 -9.62 10.41
CA ALA A 112 12.99 -9.26 11.13
C ALA A 112 14.29 -9.52 10.35
N ALA A 113 14.25 -10.33 9.30
CA ALA A 113 15.40 -10.69 8.47
C ALA A 113 15.40 -9.98 7.10
N VAL A 114 14.39 -9.17 6.79
CA VAL A 114 14.29 -8.46 5.51
C VAL A 114 15.13 -7.19 5.54
N GLU A 115 16.01 -7.06 4.55
CA GLU A 115 16.75 -5.84 4.26
C GLU A 115 16.12 -5.18 3.01
N LEU A 116 15.62 -3.96 3.15
CA LEU A 116 14.92 -3.25 2.06
C LEU A 116 15.91 -2.53 1.12
N GLU A 117 17.05 -2.13 1.66
CA GLU A 117 18.06 -1.33 0.97
C GLU A 117 18.56 -2.01 -0.31
N PRO A 118 18.88 -3.32 -0.34
CA PRO A 118 19.27 -3.99 -1.57
C PRO A 118 18.19 -3.92 -2.66
N LEU A 119 16.91 -4.02 -2.29
CA LEU A 119 15.79 -3.92 -3.23
C LEU A 119 15.63 -2.50 -3.77
N LEU A 120 15.78 -1.50 -2.91
CA LEU A 120 15.66 -0.09 -3.26
C LEU A 120 16.85 0.43 -4.08
N SER A 121 18.02 -0.20 -3.94
CA SER A 121 19.23 0.09 -4.70
C SER A 121 19.41 -0.79 -5.93
N GLN A 122 18.48 -1.71 -6.20
CA GLN A 122 18.59 -2.62 -7.33
C GLN A 122 18.33 -1.85 -8.64
N GLU A 123 19.40 -1.27 -9.19
CA GLU A 123 19.37 -0.60 -10.48
C GLU A 123 19.88 -1.55 -11.57
N SER A 124 19.16 -1.62 -12.67
CA SER A 124 19.64 -2.27 -13.89
C SER A 124 20.01 -1.17 -14.89
N ASP A 125 21.25 -1.23 -15.39
CA ASP A 125 21.71 -0.35 -16.45
C ASP A 125 20.88 -0.62 -17.71
N LEU A 126 20.26 0.42 -18.23
CA LEU A 126 19.43 0.35 -19.42
C LEU A 126 20.33 0.38 -20.66
N ASP A 127 19.98 -0.43 -21.65
CA ASP A 127 20.61 -0.31 -22.96
C ASP A 127 20.29 1.03 -23.63
N ASP A 128 21.00 1.36 -24.71
CA ASP A 128 20.84 2.66 -25.38
C ASP A 128 19.39 2.92 -25.84
N GLN A 129 18.67 1.87 -26.27
CA GLN A 129 17.30 2.02 -26.76
C GLN A 129 16.32 2.28 -25.62
N ALA A 130 16.40 1.49 -24.54
CA ALA A 130 15.58 1.67 -23.36
C ALA A 130 15.87 3.00 -22.67
N TRP A 131 17.14 3.39 -22.58
CA TRP A 131 17.56 4.68 -22.05
C TRP A 131 16.97 5.85 -22.84
N GLU A 132 17.05 5.83 -24.18
CA GLU A 132 16.50 6.90 -25.01
C GLU A 132 14.98 7.00 -24.88
N ALA A 133 14.29 5.86 -24.75
CA ALA A 133 12.85 5.83 -24.52
C ALA A 133 12.47 6.43 -23.15
N GLU A 134 13.15 6.03 -22.08
CA GLU A 134 12.95 6.57 -20.73
C GLU A 134 13.26 8.08 -20.68
N LEU A 135 14.37 8.51 -21.27
CA LEU A 135 14.75 9.92 -21.34
C LEU A 135 13.70 10.74 -22.09
N SER A 136 13.31 10.29 -23.29
CA SER A 136 12.27 10.95 -24.09
C SER A 136 10.94 11.05 -23.35
N TYR A 137 10.53 9.97 -22.68
CA TYR A 137 9.30 9.94 -21.89
C TYR A 137 9.36 10.90 -20.69
N GLY A 138 10.45 10.84 -19.92
CA GLY A 138 10.67 11.71 -18.77
C GLY A 138 10.60 13.19 -19.14
N LEU A 139 11.33 13.61 -20.19
CA LEU A 139 11.35 14.99 -20.68
C LEU A 139 10.01 15.45 -21.24
N ALA A 140 9.27 14.56 -21.91
CA ALA A 140 7.92 14.87 -22.39
C ALA A 140 6.96 15.15 -21.23
N ILE A 141 7.04 14.39 -20.14
CA ILE A 141 6.23 14.65 -18.94
C ILE A 141 6.64 15.98 -18.29
N THR A 142 7.94 16.24 -18.12
CA THR A 142 8.43 17.50 -17.53
C THR A 142 7.92 18.70 -18.34
N THR A 143 8.00 18.61 -19.68
CA THR A 143 7.46 19.64 -20.58
C THR A 143 5.95 19.81 -20.42
N ARG A 144 5.19 18.72 -20.29
CA ARG A 144 3.74 18.77 -20.10
C ARG A 144 3.34 19.48 -18.82
N ILE A 145 4.10 19.29 -17.74
CA ILE A 145 3.79 19.83 -16.40
C ILE A 145 4.28 21.28 -16.25
N LEU A 146 5.51 21.57 -16.67
CA LEU A 146 6.16 22.87 -16.44
C LEU A 146 6.19 23.78 -17.67
N GLY A 147 5.84 23.26 -18.85
CA GLY A 147 5.97 23.98 -20.13
C GLY A 147 7.42 24.11 -20.62
N VAL A 148 8.38 23.51 -19.91
CA VAL A 148 9.81 23.57 -20.17
C VAL A 148 10.46 22.22 -19.84
N THR A 149 11.65 22.00 -20.38
CA THR A 149 12.45 20.80 -20.14
C THR A 149 13.91 21.21 -19.94
N PRO A 150 14.75 20.41 -19.25
CA PRO A 150 16.18 20.65 -19.17
C PRO A 150 16.82 20.95 -20.54
N SER A 151 17.73 21.91 -20.57
CA SER A 151 18.46 22.25 -21.79
C SER A 151 19.37 21.10 -22.26
N PRO A 152 19.74 21.06 -23.55
CA PRO A 152 20.70 20.07 -24.05
C PRO A 152 22.04 20.05 -23.29
N ALA A 153 22.48 21.20 -22.78
CA ALA A 153 23.72 21.31 -22.00
C ALA A 153 23.58 20.67 -20.61
N GLU A 154 22.44 20.88 -19.93
CA GLU A 154 22.14 20.23 -18.64
C GLU A 154 22.01 18.72 -18.80
N LEU A 155 21.34 18.26 -19.87
CA LEU A 155 21.21 16.84 -20.21
C LEU A 155 22.58 16.20 -20.46
N GLN A 156 23.44 16.85 -21.23
CA GLN A 156 24.79 16.36 -21.49
C GLN A 156 25.62 16.29 -20.20
N ALA A 157 25.51 17.30 -19.33
CA ALA A 157 26.21 17.31 -18.05
C ALA A 157 25.73 16.16 -17.14
N PHE A 158 24.42 15.94 -17.04
CA PHE A 158 23.84 14.81 -16.32
C PHE A 158 24.37 13.48 -16.85
N GLN A 159 24.23 13.22 -18.15
CA GLN A 159 24.67 11.97 -18.78
C GLN A 159 26.17 11.71 -18.61
N ALA A 160 27.01 12.75 -18.57
CA ALA A 160 28.45 12.62 -18.33
C ALA A 160 28.79 12.31 -16.87
N SER A 161 27.93 12.71 -15.92
CA SER A 161 28.11 12.52 -14.48
C SER A 161 27.43 11.27 -13.91
N THR A 162 26.52 10.66 -14.66
CA THR A 162 25.69 9.55 -14.20
C THR A 162 26.38 8.21 -14.46
N PRO A 163 26.78 7.47 -13.42
CA PRO A 163 27.55 6.24 -13.57
C PRO A 163 26.71 5.06 -14.07
N ILE A 164 25.38 5.09 -13.86
CA ILE A 164 24.44 4.03 -14.24
C ILE A 164 23.22 4.68 -14.91
N ARG A 165 22.87 4.22 -16.11
CA ARG A 165 21.69 4.69 -16.85
C ARG A 165 20.47 3.89 -16.37
N SER A 166 19.91 4.28 -15.24
CA SER A 166 18.71 3.67 -14.69
C SER A 166 17.52 4.62 -14.73
N ARG A 167 16.31 4.06 -14.66
CA ARG A 167 15.09 4.86 -14.47
C ARG A 167 15.15 5.65 -13.16
N GLN A 168 15.67 5.06 -12.08
CA GLN A 168 15.79 5.73 -10.78
C GLN A 168 16.70 6.96 -10.85
N ALA A 169 17.88 6.84 -11.48
CA ALA A 169 18.82 7.94 -11.63
C ALA A 169 18.23 9.08 -12.47
N LEU A 170 17.53 8.75 -13.56
CA LEU A 170 16.83 9.74 -14.38
C LEU A 170 15.72 10.45 -13.60
N GLU A 171 14.85 9.69 -12.94
CA GLU A 171 13.72 10.24 -12.17
C GLU A 171 14.19 11.09 -11.00
N TRP A 172 15.26 10.69 -10.30
CA TRP A 172 15.89 11.48 -9.24
C TRP A 172 16.48 12.78 -9.77
N TRP A 173 17.16 12.73 -10.92
CA TRP A 173 17.72 13.94 -11.53
C TRP A 173 16.62 14.90 -11.99
N LEU A 174 15.58 14.39 -12.67
CA LEU A 174 14.43 15.20 -13.08
C LEU A 174 13.69 15.78 -11.87
N TRP A 175 13.52 15.02 -10.79
CA TRP A 175 12.95 15.52 -9.54
C TRP A 175 13.69 16.77 -9.03
N ASN A 176 15.01 16.67 -8.90
CA ASN A 176 15.83 17.79 -8.43
C ASN A 176 15.77 18.98 -9.38
N TRP A 177 15.77 18.72 -10.69
CA TRP A 177 15.65 19.78 -11.69
C TRP A 177 14.30 20.50 -11.60
N GLU A 178 13.19 19.75 -11.55
CA GLU A 178 11.82 20.27 -11.48
C GLU A 178 11.58 21.07 -10.19
N VAL A 179 12.09 20.58 -9.05
CA VAL A 179 12.05 21.29 -7.76
C VAL A 179 12.79 22.62 -7.86
N ASN A 180 14.04 22.61 -8.32
CA ASN A 180 14.87 23.81 -8.39
C ASN A 180 14.27 24.84 -9.35
N TYR A 181 13.85 24.39 -10.54
CA TYR A 181 13.19 25.25 -11.52
C TYR A 181 11.91 25.87 -10.94
N SER A 182 11.07 25.08 -10.28
CA SER A 182 9.81 25.57 -9.68
C SER A 182 10.07 26.60 -8.59
N LEU A 183 11.09 26.39 -7.74
CA LEU A 183 11.50 27.34 -6.71
C LEU A 183 12.03 28.65 -7.30
N GLU A 184 12.91 28.58 -8.31
CA GLU A 184 13.50 29.76 -8.96
C GLU A 184 12.45 30.60 -9.70
N GLN A 185 11.49 29.93 -10.35
CA GLN A 185 10.42 30.59 -11.09
C GLN A 185 9.22 30.94 -10.22
N ASN A 186 9.21 30.54 -8.94
CA ASN A 186 8.09 30.67 -8.02
C ASN A 186 6.78 30.09 -8.60
N ILE A 187 6.88 28.91 -9.20
CA ILE A 187 5.78 28.16 -9.83
C ILE A 187 5.36 27.03 -8.88
N THR A 188 4.05 26.82 -8.75
CA THR A 188 3.50 25.60 -8.15
C THR A 188 2.88 24.75 -9.24
N PRO A 189 3.46 23.58 -9.56
CA PRO A 189 2.92 22.70 -10.59
C PRO A 189 1.50 22.26 -10.25
N ALA A 190 0.59 22.31 -11.23
CA ALA A 190 -0.76 21.78 -11.06
C ALA A 190 -0.69 20.24 -11.08
N MET A 191 -0.89 19.62 -9.92
CA MET A 191 -0.82 18.17 -9.75
C MET A 191 -2.22 17.56 -9.68
N THR A 192 -2.45 16.52 -10.49
CA THR A 192 -3.61 15.64 -10.33
C THR A 192 -3.29 14.54 -9.33
N THR A 193 -4.14 14.38 -8.31
CA THR A 193 -4.00 13.33 -7.29
C THR A 193 -5.05 12.23 -7.43
N SER A 194 -5.81 12.21 -8.53
CA SER A 194 -6.93 11.28 -8.70
C SER A 194 -6.52 9.82 -8.77
N HIS A 195 -5.27 9.51 -9.11
CA HIS A 195 -4.73 8.15 -9.03
C HIS A 195 -4.53 7.66 -7.59
N LEU A 196 -4.59 8.56 -6.61
CA LEU A 196 -4.54 8.28 -5.18
C LEU A 196 -5.92 8.35 -4.51
N ASP A 197 -6.97 8.65 -5.28
CA ASP A 197 -8.34 8.59 -4.77
C ASP A 197 -8.63 7.15 -4.31
N TRP A 198 -9.23 7.06 -3.14
CA TRP A 198 -9.62 5.78 -2.57
C TRP A 198 -10.66 5.10 -3.44
N PHE A 199 -10.43 3.81 -3.68
CA PHE A 199 -11.40 2.99 -4.38
C PHE A 199 -12.56 2.65 -3.44
N GLU A 200 -13.78 2.83 -3.95
CA GLU A 200 -15.01 2.53 -3.22
C GLU A 200 -15.76 1.40 -3.94
N PRO A 201 -15.63 0.13 -3.49
CA PRO A 201 -16.35 -0.96 -4.10
C PRO A 201 -17.86 -0.80 -3.82
N GLY A 202 -18.68 -0.89 -4.87
CA GLY A 202 -20.14 -0.95 -4.75
C GLY A 202 -20.67 -2.33 -4.35
N MET A 203 -19.91 -3.09 -3.56
CA MET A 203 -20.19 -4.48 -3.16
C MET A 203 -20.26 -4.59 -1.64
N THR A 204 -20.80 -5.71 -1.14
CA THR A 204 -20.85 -6.00 0.29
C THR A 204 -19.45 -5.91 0.92
N LYS A 205 -19.34 -5.20 2.05
CA LYS A 205 -18.10 -5.00 2.80
C LYS A 205 -18.15 -5.73 4.15
N ALA A 206 -16.97 -5.93 4.73
CA ALA A 206 -16.81 -6.41 6.09
C ALA A 206 -15.65 -5.70 6.77
N LEU A 207 -15.82 -5.34 8.04
CA LEU A 207 -14.74 -4.90 8.90
C LEU A 207 -14.18 -6.12 9.64
N LEU A 208 -12.93 -6.47 9.36
CA LEU A 208 -12.23 -7.58 10.02
C LEU A 208 -11.39 -7.05 11.17
N LEU A 209 -11.42 -7.72 12.31
CA LEU A 209 -10.51 -7.53 13.43
C LEU A 209 -9.52 -8.68 13.46
N LEU A 210 -8.35 -8.45 12.86
CA LEU A 210 -7.28 -9.44 12.77
C LEU A 210 -6.57 -9.62 14.12
N PRO A 211 -6.05 -10.80 14.45
CA PRO A 211 -5.47 -11.11 15.75
C PRO A 211 -4.02 -10.58 15.91
N THR A 212 -3.83 -9.32 15.56
CA THR A 212 -2.59 -8.55 15.64
C THR A 212 -2.91 -7.13 16.08
N PRO A 213 -2.06 -6.42 16.84
CA PRO A 213 -2.22 -4.99 17.10
C PRO A 213 -1.59 -4.09 16.02
N HIS A 214 -1.00 -4.64 14.96
CA HIS A 214 -0.16 -3.90 14.01
C HIS A 214 -0.72 -3.93 12.58
N SER A 215 -0.77 -2.77 11.94
CA SER A 215 -1.34 -2.66 10.59
C SER A 215 -0.52 -3.41 9.54
N TRP A 216 0.81 -3.39 9.70
CA TRP A 216 1.72 -4.05 8.77
C TRP A 216 1.64 -5.58 8.85
N GLU A 217 1.16 -6.16 9.96
CA GLU A 217 0.96 -7.61 10.10
C GLU A 217 -0.29 -8.12 9.38
N CYS A 218 -1.19 -7.23 8.93
CA CYS A 218 -2.42 -7.63 8.26
C CYS A 218 -2.17 -8.50 7.03
N LEU A 219 -1.07 -8.25 6.30
CA LEU A 219 -0.71 -8.99 5.09
C LEU A 219 -0.26 -10.43 5.36
N ALA A 220 0.00 -10.82 6.61
CA ALA A 220 0.23 -12.24 6.95
C ALA A 220 -1.09 -13.03 7.02
N TYR A 221 -2.21 -12.34 7.21
CA TYR A 221 -3.55 -12.91 7.32
C TYR A 221 -4.31 -12.80 6.01
N LEU A 222 -4.33 -11.60 5.40
CA LEU A 222 -4.98 -11.31 4.13
C LEU A 222 -3.92 -11.15 3.06
N HIS A 223 -3.91 -12.05 2.07
CA HIS A 223 -2.90 -11.99 1.02
C HIS A 223 -3.16 -10.80 0.10
N TRP A 224 -2.14 -9.96 -0.13
CA TRP A 224 -2.18 -8.90 -1.12
C TRP A 224 -1.48 -9.35 -2.40
N PHE A 225 -2.15 -9.24 -3.54
CA PHE A 225 -1.64 -9.72 -4.82
C PHE A 225 -0.25 -9.15 -5.16
N GLY A 226 0.03 -7.88 -4.83
CA GLY A 226 1.34 -7.28 -5.10
C GLY A 226 2.51 -7.93 -4.35
N ALA A 227 2.23 -8.69 -3.28
CA ALA A 227 3.23 -9.48 -2.59
C ALA A 227 3.76 -10.66 -3.43
N CYS A 228 3.03 -11.14 -4.44
CA CYS A 228 3.47 -12.27 -5.27
C CYS A 228 4.87 -12.06 -5.87
N GLN A 229 5.17 -10.82 -6.28
CA GLN A 229 6.44 -10.48 -6.94
C GLN A 229 7.60 -10.35 -5.94
N VAL A 230 7.38 -9.73 -4.78
CA VAL A 230 8.46 -9.37 -3.84
C VAL A 230 8.52 -10.27 -2.60
N GLY A 231 7.43 -10.95 -2.25
CA GLY A 231 7.23 -11.74 -1.04
C GLY A 231 6.43 -10.97 0.00
N THR A 232 5.53 -11.67 0.71
CA THR A 232 4.70 -11.06 1.76
C THR A 232 5.55 -10.39 2.85
N GLU A 233 6.62 -11.03 3.33
CA GLU A 233 7.50 -10.45 4.35
C GLU A 233 8.18 -9.14 3.91
N VAL A 234 8.47 -9.01 2.61
CA VAL A 234 9.03 -7.78 2.03
C VAL A 234 7.99 -6.67 2.01
N ALA A 235 6.78 -6.96 1.53
CA ALA A 235 5.68 -6.00 1.56
C ALA A 235 5.38 -5.53 2.99
N MET A 236 5.31 -6.46 3.94
CA MET A 236 5.14 -6.16 5.36
C MET A 236 6.26 -5.29 5.93
N SER A 237 7.50 -5.48 5.48
CA SER A 237 8.64 -4.67 5.90
C SER A 237 8.54 -3.22 5.44
N PHE A 238 8.07 -2.98 4.21
CA PHE A 238 7.74 -1.63 3.74
C PHE A 238 6.62 -1.01 4.58
N LEU A 239 5.51 -1.73 4.78
CA LEU A 239 4.38 -1.24 5.58
C LEU A 239 4.81 -0.92 7.03
N LYS A 240 5.69 -1.74 7.63
CA LYS A 240 6.23 -1.49 8.96
C LYS A 240 7.04 -0.20 9.01
N ARG A 241 7.96 0.00 8.06
CA ARG A 241 8.74 1.25 7.93
C ARG A 241 7.80 2.45 7.78
N TRP A 242 6.75 2.32 6.98
CA TRP A 242 5.78 3.40 6.77
C TRP A 242 4.94 3.71 8.00
N GLN A 243 4.54 2.68 8.76
CA GLN A 243 3.87 2.87 10.04
C GLN A 243 4.77 3.62 11.03
N GLU A 244 6.05 3.26 11.11
CA GLU A 244 7.02 3.87 12.04
C GLU A 244 7.37 5.32 11.65
N GLN A 245 7.61 5.59 10.37
CA GLN A 245 8.05 6.90 9.89
C GLN A 245 6.90 7.88 9.68
N TYR A 246 5.80 7.41 9.10
CA TYR A 246 4.71 8.24 8.60
C TYR A 246 3.38 8.02 9.31
N GLN A 247 3.33 7.13 10.31
CA GLN A 247 2.08 6.72 10.95
C GLN A 247 1.05 6.25 9.93
N ALA A 248 1.52 5.56 8.88
CA ALA A 248 0.66 4.94 7.88
C ALA A 248 -0.08 3.76 8.52
N ALA A 249 -1.40 3.82 8.50
CA ALA A 249 -2.31 2.81 9.04
C ALA A 249 -3.12 2.23 7.88
N LEU A 250 -3.05 0.91 7.69
CA LEU A 250 -3.86 0.21 6.70
C LEU A 250 -5.34 0.31 7.08
N VAL A 251 -6.17 0.80 6.17
CA VAL A 251 -7.63 0.97 6.36
C VAL A 251 -8.37 -0.09 5.56
N CYS A 252 -8.08 -0.20 4.26
CA CYS A 252 -8.75 -1.17 3.38
C CYS A 252 -7.75 -2.12 2.73
N HIS A 253 -8.19 -3.36 2.57
CA HIS A 253 -7.52 -4.42 1.82
C HIS A 253 -8.51 -5.12 0.91
N TYR A 254 -8.42 -4.91 -0.40
CA TYR A 254 -9.36 -5.47 -1.38
C TYR A 254 -8.75 -6.54 -2.28
N GLY A 255 -7.64 -7.16 -1.85
CA GLY A 255 -6.95 -8.23 -2.58
C GLY A 255 -5.87 -7.68 -3.50
N THR A 256 -6.22 -6.78 -4.43
CA THR A 256 -5.27 -6.09 -5.32
C THR A 256 -4.95 -4.68 -4.87
N MET A 257 -5.76 -4.11 -3.98
CA MET A 257 -5.66 -2.71 -3.55
C MET A 257 -5.48 -2.60 -2.04
N LEU A 258 -4.62 -1.65 -1.63
CA LEU A 258 -4.41 -1.26 -0.25
C LEU A 258 -4.68 0.25 -0.11
N GLN A 259 -5.38 0.64 0.94
CA GLN A 259 -5.67 2.05 1.25
C GLN A 259 -5.20 2.37 2.66
N PHE A 260 -4.52 3.50 2.81
CA PHE A 260 -3.90 3.90 4.08
C PHE A 260 -4.34 5.28 4.51
N GLN A 261 -4.56 5.44 5.82
CA GLN A 261 -4.60 6.75 6.47
C GLN A 261 -3.22 7.06 7.06
N VAL A 262 -2.77 8.31 6.95
CA VAL A 262 -1.39 8.70 7.26
C VAL A 262 -1.41 9.83 8.26
N GLY A 263 -0.89 9.56 9.47
CA GLY A 263 -0.86 10.56 10.54
C GLY A 263 0.28 11.58 10.42
N ARG A 264 1.36 11.23 9.71
CA ARG A 264 2.56 12.07 9.54
C ARG A 264 3.10 11.98 8.11
N PRO A 265 2.56 12.76 7.17
CA PRO A 265 3.08 12.82 5.79
C PRO A 265 4.58 13.20 5.77
N PRO A 266 5.33 12.84 4.70
CA PRO A 266 6.74 13.23 4.58
C PRO A 266 6.91 14.75 4.68
N GLN A 267 7.90 15.18 5.47
CA GLN A 267 8.13 16.60 5.80
C GLN A 267 9.30 17.23 5.01
N SER A 268 9.98 16.45 4.16
CA SER A 268 11.07 16.92 3.32
C SER A 268 10.95 16.34 1.92
N LEU A 269 11.58 17.02 0.95
CA LEU A 269 11.63 16.58 -0.44
C LEU A 269 12.33 15.21 -0.58
N ASP A 270 13.41 15.00 0.17
CA ASP A 270 14.14 13.72 0.17
C ASP A 270 13.28 12.58 0.74
N ALA A 271 12.54 12.82 1.83
CA ALA A 271 11.65 11.81 2.41
C ALA A 271 10.49 11.49 1.47
N ALA A 272 9.94 12.51 0.79
CA ALA A 272 8.87 12.32 -0.18
C ALA A 272 9.34 11.53 -1.41
N TRP A 273 10.55 11.83 -1.91
CA TRP A 273 11.18 11.06 -2.98
C TRP A 273 11.41 9.61 -2.57
N GLN A 274 12.02 9.38 -1.41
CA GLN A 274 12.28 8.04 -0.91
C GLN A 274 10.98 7.25 -0.79
N LEU A 275 9.94 7.82 -0.16
CA LEU A 275 8.65 7.16 -0.04
C LEU A 275 8.00 6.86 -1.40
N ALA A 276 8.06 7.79 -2.36
CA ALA A 276 7.54 7.55 -3.70
C ALA A 276 8.26 6.41 -4.40
N TRP A 277 9.58 6.32 -4.24
CA TRP A 277 10.37 5.22 -4.78
C TRP A 277 10.03 3.90 -4.09
N GLU A 278 9.88 3.88 -2.76
CA GLU A 278 9.44 2.70 -2.01
C GLU A 278 8.04 2.22 -2.49
N GLN A 279 7.09 3.13 -2.68
CA GLN A 279 5.76 2.80 -3.23
C GLN A 279 5.83 2.28 -4.67
N TYR A 280 6.72 2.86 -5.50
CA TYR A 280 6.92 2.39 -6.87
C TYR A 280 7.59 1.01 -6.93
N THR A 281 8.57 0.74 -6.06
CA THR A 281 9.20 -0.59 -5.94
C THR A 281 8.20 -1.65 -5.49
N LEU A 282 7.28 -1.29 -4.58
CA LEU A 282 6.31 -2.25 -4.04
C LEU A 282 5.09 -2.47 -4.95
N ALA A 283 4.58 -1.41 -5.58
CA ALA A 283 3.33 -1.45 -6.35
C ALA A 283 3.44 -0.57 -7.62
N PRO A 284 4.32 -0.91 -8.58
CA PRO A 284 4.60 -0.07 -9.75
C PRO A 284 3.35 0.22 -10.58
N TYR A 285 2.39 -0.71 -10.64
CA TYR A 285 1.16 -0.55 -11.42
C TYR A 285 0.28 0.61 -10.92
N THR A 286 0.39 0.99 -9.64
CA THR A 286 -0.24 2.18 -9.06
C THR A 286 0.07 3.43 -9.87
N LEU A 287 1.31 3.56 -10.34
CA LEU A 287 1.79 4.74 -11.07
C LEU A 287 1.78 4.51 -12.58
N ASP A 288 2.28 3.37 -13.04
CA ASP A 288 2.47 3.09 -14.47
C ASP A 288 1.13 3.06 -15.22
N ALA A 289 0.07 2.48 -14.63
CA ALA A 289 -1.26 2.45 -15.26
C ALA A 289 -1.91 3.84 -15.40
N ALA A 290 -1.55 4.77 -14.50
CA ALA A 290 -2.03 6.14 -14.51
C ALA A 290 -1.11 7.09 -15.32
N GLY A 291 0.03 6.60 -15.83
CA GLY A 291 1.02 7.43 -16.51
C GLY A 291 1.64 8.48 -15.58
N ILE A 292 1.79 8.15 -14.30
CA ILE A 292 2.39 9.02 -13.27
C ILE A 292 3.84 8.60 -13.06
N ALA A 293 4.75 9.58 -13.04
CA ALA A 293 6.15 9.32 -12.73
C ALA A 293 6.40 9.33 -11.21
N PRO A 294 7.36 8.54 -10.68
CA PRO A 294 7.68 8.52 -9.26
C PRO A 294 7.96 9.90 -8.65
N ARG A 295 8.63 10.81 -9.39
CA ARG A 295 8.86 12.18 -8.92
C ARG A 295 7.58 13.00 -8.71
N HIS A 296 6.54 12.75 -9.51
CA HIS A 296 5.23 13.39 -9.35
C HIS A 296 4.43 12.77 -8.22
N GLN A 297 4.62 11.47 -7.97
CA GLN A 297 4.12 10.81 -6.76
C GLN A 297 4.75 11.45 -5.51
N ALA A 298 6.06 11.68 -5.51
CA ALA A 298 6.75 12.36 -4.40
C ALA A 298 6.14 13.73 -4.09
N GLN A 299 5.86 14.54 -5.13
CA GLN A 299 5.21 15.82 -4.95
C GLN A 299 3.81 15.71 -4.33
N ALA A 300 3.01 14.73 -4.75
CA ALA A 300 1.69 14.48 -4.20
C ALA A 300 1.77 14.08 -2.72
N LEU A 301 2.68 13.18 -2.37
CA LEU A 301 2.82 12.62 -1.02
C LEU A 301 3.13 13.66 0.07
N LEU A 302 3.73 14.81 -0.27
CA LEU A 302 4.00 15.91 0.66
C LEU A 302 2.73 16.46 1.34
N ASN A 303 1.57 16.36 0.67
CA ASN A 303 0.34 17.02 1.10
C ASN A 303 -0.82 16.05 1.34
N LEU A 304 -0.57 14.74 1.28
CA LEU A 304 -1.61 13.73 1.36
C LEU A 304 -1.55 12.98 2.69
N ASP A 305 -2.71 12.91 3.34
CA ASP A 305 -2.97 12.11 4.53
C ASP A 305 -3.62 10.75 4.20
N ARG A 306 -3.73 10.44 2.90
CA ARG A 306 -4.30 9.20 2.37
C ARG A 306 -3.43 8.67 1.24
N TRP A 307 -3.13 7.37 1.29
CA TRP A 307 -2.43 6.68 0.22
C TRP A 307 -3.27 5.53 -0.34
N PHE A 308 -2.97 5.18 -1.59
CA PHE A 308 -3.57 4.10 -2.33
C PHE A 308 -2.47 3.35 -3.07
N LEU A 309 -2.47 2.02 -2.97
CA LEU A 309 -1.62 1.13 -3.74
C LEU A 309 -2.49 0.14 -4.48
N HIS A 310 -2.12 -0.17 -5.72
CA HIS A 310 -2.84 -1.12 -6.56
C HIS A 310 -1.87 -1.90 -7.43
N GLU A 311 -2.00 -3.22 -7.38
CA GLU A 311 -1.22 -4.14 -8.19
C GLU A 311 -2.15 -5.19 -8.80
N ARG A 312 -2.01 -5.47 -10.10
CA ARG A 312 -2.96 -6.34 -10.84
C ARG A 312 -2.35 -7.70 -11.21
N PRO A 313 -3.17 -8.76 -11.27
CA PRO A 313 -2.81 -10.08 -11.78
C PRO A 313 -2.17 -10.12 -13.16
#